data_AF-A0A5R8ZVX6-F1
#
_entry.id   AF-A0A5R8ZVX6-F1
#
_cell.length_a   1.000
_cell.length_b   1.000
_cell.length_c   1.000
_cell.angle_alpha   90.00
_cell.angle_beta   90.00
_cell.angle_gamma   90.00
#
_symmetry.space_group_name_H-M   'P 1'
#
loop_
_entity.id
_entity.type
_entity.pdbx_description
1 polymer ?
#
loop_
_entity_poly.entity_id
_entity_poly.type
_entity_poly.pdbx_seq_one_letter_code
_entity_poly.pdbx_strand_id
1 'polypeptide(L)'
;AVAYTEKLADHGIRPSVGTVGDSYDNALAEAVNGLYKTELIYAQPSWRSLTEVEFATMNWVHWWNTGRLHEHLGHQTPTEVETAYYEPQRDETPAPIQRN
;
A
#
# COMPACT_ATOMS: atom_id res chain seq x y z
N ALA A 1 15.08 9.49 14.51
CA ALA A 1 14.07 8.41 14.52
C ALA A 1 12.87 8.72 15.44
N VAL A 2 13.06 9.49 16.53
CA VAL A 2 12.04 9.82 17.55
C VAL A 2 10.75 10.46 16.99
N ALA A 3 10.85 11.40 16.05
CA ALA A 3 9.69 12.11 15.50
C ALA A 3 8.68 11.23 14.74
N TYR A 4 9.10 10.07 14.21
CA TYR A 4 8.20 9.17 13.49
C TYR A 4 7.38 8.30 14.46
N THR A 5 8.04 7.72 15.47
CA THR A 5 7.39 6.89 16.48
C THR A 5 6.48 7.70 17.40
N GLU A 6 6.86 8.93 17.75
CA GLU A 6 6.00 9.85 18.52
C GLU A 6 4.74 10.20 17.75
N LYS A 7 4.86 10.53 16.45
CA LYS A 7 3.70 10.88 15.63
C LYS A 7 2.75 9.70 15.43
N LEU A 8 3.26 8.47 15.33
CA LEU A 8 2.41 7.28 15.30
C LEU A 8 1.67 7.07 16.62
N ALA A 9 2.35 7.28 17.75
CA ALA A 9 1.74 7.21 19.07
C ALA A 9 0.65 8.28 19.26
N ASP A 10 0.86 9.51 18.80
CA ASP A 10 -0.13 10.59 18.84
C ASP A 10 -1.42 10.25 18.08
N HIS A 11 -1.31 9.47 17.00
CA HIS A 11 -2.45 8.99 16.21
C HIS A 11 -3.00 7.64 16.69
N GLY A 12 -2.50 7.09 17.80
CA GLY A 12 -2.89 5.77 18.30
C GLY A 12 -2.50 4.61 17.37
N ILE A 13 -1.60 4.85 16.41
CA ILE A 13 -1.14 3.86 15.45
C ILE A 13 0.01 3.09 16.09
N ARG A 14 -0.18 1.78 16.26
CA ARG A 14 0.91 0.90 16.71
C ARG A 14 1.93 0.77 15.58
N PRO A 15 3.19 1.19 15.77
CA PRO A 15 4.21 1.01 14.75
C PRO A 15 4.49 -0.49 14.56
N SER A 16 4.40 -0.98 13.32
CA SER A 16 4.90 -2.32 12.96
C SER A 16 6.41 -2.27 12.71
N VAL A 17 7.16 -1.88 13.73
CA VAL A 17 8.60 -2.18 13.80
C VAL A 17 8.69 -3.40 14.71
N GLY A 18 8.68 -4.58 14.09
CA GLY A 18 8.80 -5.85 14.80
C GLY A 18 10.10 -5.92 15.62
N THR A 19 10.13 -6.87 16.56
CA THR A 19 11.39 -7.29 17.21
C THR A 19 12.36 -7.80 16.13
N VAL A 20 13.67 -7.65 16.32
CA VAL A 20 14.68 -8.17 15.37
C VAL A 20 14.37 -9.64 15.02
N GLY A 21 14.08 -9.92 13.75
CA GLY A 21 13.77 -11.27 13.25
C GLY A 21 12.29 -11.54 12.92
N ASP A 22 11.37 -10.62 13.19
CA ASP A 22 9.96 -10.74 12.77
C ASP A 22 9.66 -9.82 11.57
N SER A 23 10.16 -10.20 10.39
CA SER A 23 10.12 -9.38 9.18
C SER A 23 8.94 -9.70 8.25
N TYR A 24 7.98 -10.53 8.68
CA TYR A 24 6.88 -10.95 7.80
C TYR A 24 6.07 -9.77 7.27
N ASP A 25 5.78 -8.79 8.13
CA ASP A 25 5.06 -7.56 7.73
C ASP A 25 5.85 -6.73 6.71
N ASN A 26 7.18 -6.77 6.77
CA ASN A 26 8.04 -6.00 5.88
C ASN A 26 8.37 -6.75 4.58
N ALA A 27 8.35 -8.09 4.60
CA ALA A 27 8.72 -8.92 3.44
C ALA A 27 7.82 -8.66 2.22
N LEU A 28 6.50 -8.49 2.45
CA LEU A 28 5.57 -8.13 1.37
C LEU A 28 5.89 -6.74 0.81
N ALA A 29 6.08 -5.75 1.69
CA ALA A 29 6.42 -4.40 1.28
C ALA A 29 7.76 -4.34 0.52
N GLU A 30 8.76 -5.10 0.95
CA GLU A 30 10.06 -5.23 0.27
C GLU A 30 9.92 -5.88 -1.11
N ALA A 31 9.12 -6.93 -1.25
CA ALA A 31 8.87 -7.56 -2.54
C ALA A 31 8.21 -6.59 -3.53
N VAL A 32 7.20 -5.83 -3.08
CA VAL A 32 6.54 -4.81 -3.92
C VAL A 32 7.53 -3.71 -4.31
N ASN A 33 8.34 -3.22 -3.37
CA ASN A 33 9.37 -2.22 -3.65
C ASN A 33 10.45 -2.73 -4.63
N GLY A 34 10.80 -4.01 -4.55
CA GLY A 34 11.71 -4.67 -5.47
C GLY A 34 11.15 -4.74 -6.90
N LEU A 35 9.86 -5.07 -7.04
CA LEU A 35 9.16 -5.09 -8.32
C LEU A 35 9.03 -3.68 -8.91
N TYR A 36 8.63 -2.69 -8.12
CA TYR A 36 8.60 -1.28 -8.53
C TYR A 36 9.95 -0.81 -9.10
N LYS A 37 11.04 -1.09 -8.39
CA LYS A 37 12.38 -0.71 -8.86
C LYS A 37 12.76 -1.43 -10.15
N THR A 38 12.50 -2.73 -10.23
CA THR A 38 12.84 -3.54 -11.41
C THR A 38 12.03 -3.14 -12.64
N GLU A 39 10.72 -3.06 -12.51
CA GLU A 39 9.79 -2.88 -13.63
C GLU A 39 9.69 -1.44 -14.10
N LEU A 40 9.88 -0.46 -13.20
CA LEU A 40 9.74 0.96 -13.54
C LEU A 40 11.09 1.67 -13.57
N ILE A 41 11.81 1.67 -12.43
CA ILE A 41 12.98 2.53 -12.26
C ILE A 41 14.16 2.05 -13.10
N TYR A 42 14.47 0.76 -13.05
CA TYR A 42 15.60 0.15 -13.76
C TYR A 42 15.28 -0.18 -15.22
N ALA A 43 13.98 -0.31 -15.57
CA ALA A 43 13.56 -0.47 -16.94
C ALA A 43 13.79 0.80 -17.79
N GLN A 44 13.86 1.96 -17.14
CA GLN A 44 14.18 3.23 -17.78
C GLN A 44 15.68 3.54 -17.65
N PRO A 45 16.41 3.76 -18.77
CA PRO A 45 17.86 4.00 -18.72
C PRO A 45 18.22 5.35 -18.06
N SER A 46 17.32 6.33 -18.10
CA SER A 46 17.48 7.63 -17.47
C SER A 46 16.15 8.35 -17.33
N TRP A 47 16.05 9.23 -16.32
CA TRP A 47 14.89 10.10 -16.11
C TRP A 47 15.29 11.55 -16.31
N ARG A 48 14.45 12.34 -16.96
CA ARG A 48 14.77 13.75 -17.29
C ARG A 48 14.52 14.69 -16.12
N SER A 49 13.62 14.32 -15.21
CA SER A 49 13.25 15.12 -14.05
C SER A 49 12.64 14.25 -12.95
N LEU A 50 12.60 14.79 -11.73
CA LEU A 50 11.86 14.18 -10.61
C LEU A 50 10.37 14.05 -10.94
N THR A 51 9.77 15.07 -11.55
CA THR A 51 8.34 15.07 -11.92
C THR A 51 7.99 13.91 -12.86
N GLU A 52 8.88 13.54 -13.78
CA GLU A 52 8.68 12.38 -14.65
C GLU A 52 8.62 11.07 -13.85
N VAL A 53 9.52 10.92 -12.87
CA VAL A 53 9.53 9.76 -11.95
C VAL A 53 8.24 9.73 -11.13
N GLU A 54 7.79 10.87 -10.61
CA GLU A 54 6.55 10.98 -9.82
C GLU A 54 5.33 10.54 -10.64
N PHE A 55 5.18 11.05 -11.87
CA PHE A 55 4.08 10.63 -12.75
C PHE A 55 4.14 9.15 -13.11
N ALA A 56 5.31 8.65 -13.45
CA ALA A 56 5.49 7.24 -13.77
C ALA A 56 5.19 6.35 -12.54
N THR A 57 5.57 6.80 -11.35
CA THR A 57 5.27 6.12 -10.08
C THR A 57 3.78 6.10 -9.79
N MET A 58 3.08 7.23 -9.96
CA MET A 58 1.63 7.29 -9.81
C MET A 58 0.93 6.32 -10.76
N ASN A 59 1.37 6.26 -12.03
CA ASN A 59 0.81 5.33 -13.01
C ASN A 59 1.11 3.86 -12.65
N TRP A 60 2.33 3.54 -12.22
CA TRP A 60 2.69 2.18 -11.83
C TRP A 60 1.91 1.73 -10.60
N VAL A 61 1.77 2.58 -9.58
CA VAL A 61 0.97 2.30 -8.38
C VAL A 61 -0.50 2.13 -8.73
N HIS A 62 -1.05 2.98 -9.60
CA HIS A 62 -2.42 2.82 -10.08
C HIS A 62 -2.60 1.45 -10.73
N TRP A 63 -1.78 1.13 -11.74
CA TRP A 63 -1.83 -0.15 -12.43
C TRP A 63 -1.65 -1.35 -11.50
N TRP A 64 -0.70 -1.31 -10.57
CA TRP A 64 -0.47 -2.38 -9.58
C TRP A 64 -1.73 -2.71 -8.79
N ASN A 65 -2.50 -1.67 -8.40
CA ASN A 65 -3.67 -1.82 -7.55
C ASN A 65 -4.97 -2.09 -8.32
N THR A 66 -5.10 -1.60 -9.54
CA THR A 66 -6.37 -1.62 -10.29
C THR A 66 -6.37 -2.50 -11.54
N GLY A 67 -5.20 -2.89 -12.04
CA GLY A 67 -5.08 -3.62 -13.30
C GLY A 67 -4.15 -4.83 -13.28
N ARG A 68 -3.21 -4.91 -12.34
CA ARG A 68 -2.32 -6.07 -12.19
C ARG A 68 -3.06 -7.21 -11.50
N LEU A 69 -3.17 -8.34 -12.18
CA LEU A 69 -3.66 -9.58 -11.59
C LEU A 69 -2.54 -10.25 -10.78
N HIS A 70 -2.86 -10.71 -9.58
CA HIS A 70 -1.91 -11.39 -8.72
C HIS A 70 -2.36 -12.83 -8.50
N GLU A 71 -1.50 -13.80 -8.84
CA GLU A 71 -1.79 -15.23 -8.66
C GLU A 71 -2.12 -15.55 -7.19
N HIS A 72 -1.39 -14.96 -6.24
CA HIS A 72 -1.64 -15.12 -4.81
C HIS A 72 -3.01 -14.59 -4.36
N LEU A 73 -3.59 -13.66 -5.13
CA LEU A 73 -4.94 -13.12 -4.91
C LEU A 73 -5.99 -13.84 -5.77
N GLY A 74 -5.70 -15.03 -6.29
CA GLY A 74 -6.65 -15.77 -7.14
C GLY A 74 -6.86 -15.12 -8.51
N HIS A 75 -5.84 -14.46 -9.06
CA HIS A 75 -5.92 -13.68 -10.31
C HIS A 75 -6.88 -12.49 -10.21
N GLN A 76 -6.95 -11.86 -9.04
CA GLN A 76 -7.66 -10.61 -8.82
C GLN A 76 -6.67 -9.46 -8.58
N THR A 77 -7.17 -8.23 -8.72
CA THR A 77 -6.45 -7.01 -8.37
C THR A 77 -6.58 -6.72 -6.87
N PRO A 78 -5.63 -6.00 -6.25
CA PRO A 78 -5.74 -5.59 -4.85
C PRO A 78 -7.03 -4.80 -4.58
N THR A 79 -7.45 -3.93 -5.50
CA THR A 79 -8.70 -3.16 -5.38
C THR A 79 -9.93 -4.06 -5.30
N GLU A 80 -10.01 -5.12 -6.11
CA GLU A 80 -11.13 -6.07 -6.08
C GLU A 80 -11.16 -6.83 -4.76
N VAL A 81 -10.00 -7.28 -4.27
CA VAL A 81 -9.89 -7.98 -2.98
C VAL A 81 -10.29 -7.08 -1.82
N GLU A 82 -9.79 -5.85 -1.77
CA GLU A 82 -10.17 -4.89 -0.73
C GLU A 82 -11.67 -4.54 -0.79
N THR A 83 -12.21 -4.32 -1.99
CA THR A 83 -13.63 -4.01 -2.17
C THR A 83 -14.50 -5.14 -1.61
N ALA A 84 -14.22 -6.39 -1.99
CA ALA A 84 -14.94 -7.56 -1.50
C ALA A 84 -14.79 -7.76 0.02
N TYR A 85 -13.65 -7.39 0.61
CA TYR A 85 -13.43 -7.49 2.05
C TYR A 85 -14.24 -6.44 2.84
N TYR A 86 -14.33 -5.21 2.35
CA TYR A 86 -15.02 -4.12 3.05
C TYR A 86 -16.51 -4.03 2.76
N GLU A 87 -17.01 -4.59 1.66
CA GLU A 87 -18.44 -4.60 1.33
C GLU A 87 -19.33 -5.13 2.48
N PRO A 88 -19.05 -6.30 3.08
CA PRO A 88 -19.84 -6.80 4.21
C PRO A 88 -19.76 -5.91 5.46
N GLN A 89 -18.59 -5.30 5.72
CA GLN A 89 -18.38 -4.45 6.90
C GLN A 89 -19.08 -3.08 6.80
N ARG A 90 -19.34 -2.61 5.58
CA ARG A 90 -20.09 -1.37 5.35
C ARG A 90 -21.56 -1.52 5.73
N ASP A 91 -22.16 -2.69 5.51
CA ASP A 91 -23.56 -2.96 5.84
C ASP A 91 -23.80 -3.16 7.35
N GLU A 92 -22.74 -3.42 8.13
CA GLU A 92 -22.80 -3.57 9.58
C GLU A 92 -22.58 -2.26 10.36
N THR A 93 -22.28 -1.15 9.67
CA THR A 93 -22.09 0.14 10.34
C THR A 93 -23.46 0.75 10.73
N PRO A 94 -23.79 0.90 12.02
CA PRO A 94 -25.03 1.54 12.42
C PRO A 94 -25.03 2.99 11.93
N ALA A 95 -26.19 3.47 11.46
CA ALA A 95 -26.37 4.85 11.01
C ALA A 95 -25.77 5.85 12.01
N PRO A 96 -25.18 6.98 11.54
CA PRO A 96 -24.54 7.95 12.42
C PRO A 96 -25.54 8.40 13.49
N ILE A 97 -25.12 8.35 14.75
CA ILE A 97 -25.89 8.90 15.88
C ILE A 97 -26.13 10.38 15.56
N GLN A 98 -27.36 10.75 15.18
CA GLN A 98 -27.76 12.14 15.06
C GLN A 98 -27.65 12.77 16.44
N ARG A 99 -26.61 13.58 16.66
CA ARG A 99 -26.56 14.48 17.81
C ARG A 99 -27.54 15.62 17.56
N ASN A 100 -28.53 15.73 18.45
CA ASN A 100 -29.41 16.89 18.62
C ASN A 100 -28.60 18.16 18.93
#